data_AF-A0A8H6EWS1-F1
#
_entry.id   AF-A0A8H6EWS1-F1
#
_cell.length_a   1.000
_cell.length_b   1.000
_cell.length_c   1.000
_cell.angle_alpha   90.00
_cell.angle_beta   90.00
_cell.angle_gamma   90.00
#
_symmetry.space_group_name_H-M   'P 1'
#
loop_
_entity.id
_entity.type
_entity.pdbx_description
1 polymer ?
#
loop_
_entity_poly.entity_id
_entity_poly.type
_entity_poly.pdbx_seq_one_letter_code
_entity_poly.pdbx_strand_id
1 'polypeptide(L)'
;MKEYFSNFLQKIQVSANDQETTSNWVNRDIMPLPSRRCTWNDWDFVGFWAVIALSISTWQGCSSLLSIGLNVWQSMVIIIIAKLLMFLIAVAHGWGGAVWHIGFPIYCRFTFGIIGSFLHLLKE
;
A
#
# COMPACT_ATOMS: atom_id res chain seq x y z
N MET A 1 -11.95 -3.14 39.00
CA MET A 1 -11.71 -2.32 37.78
C MET A 1 -11.16 -3.15 36.62
N LYS A 2 -10.09 -3.94 36.79
CA LYS A 2 -9.56 -4.85 35.75
C LYS A 2 -10.58 -5.86 35.21
N GLU A 3 -11.44 -6.39 36.09
CA GLU A 3 -12.43 -7.42 35.73
C GLU A 3 -13.56 -6.87 34.85
N TYR A 4 -14.08 -5.67 35.17
CA TYR A 4 -15.03 -4.95 34.33
C TYR A 4 -14.44 -4.61 32.95
N PHE A 5 -13.17 -4.22 32.91
CA PHE A 5 -12.47 -3.94 31.66
C PHE A 5 -12.28 -5.20 30.81
N SER A 6 -11.92 -6.34 31.43
CA SER A 6 -11.80 -7.63 30.75
C SER A 6 -13.14 -8.09 30.15
N ASN A 7 -14.22 -7.98 30.92
CA ASN A 7 -15.56 -8.35 30.44
C ASN A 7 -16.04 -7.43 29.31
N PHE A 8 -15.67 -6.14 29.36
CA PHE A 8 -15.96 -5.19 28.29
C PHE A 8 -15.18 -5.52 27.01
N LEU A 9 -13.88 -5.82 27.13
CA LEU A 9 -13.05 -6.23 25.99
C LEU A 9 -13.55 -7.54 25.37
N GLN A 10 -13.93 -8.52 26.18
CA GLN A 10 -14.49 -9.78 25.71
C GLN A 10 -15.82 -9.59 24.97
N LYS A 11 -16.62 -8.59 25.36
CA LYS A 11 -17.87 -8.23 24.67
C LYS A 11 -17.64 -7.56 23.31
N ILE A 12 -16.48 -6.94 23.11
CA ILE A 12 -16.09 -6.30 21.84
C ILE A 12 -15.30 -7.26 20.94
N GLN A 13 -14.71 -8.32 21.50
CA GLN A 13 -14.05 -9.35 20.69
C GLN A 13 -15.07 -10.02 19.75
N VAL A 14 -14.81 -9.87 18.45
CA VAL A 14 -15.51 -10.60 17.40
C VAL A 14 -15.35 -12.10 17.68
N SER A 15 -16.47 -12.84 17.68
CA SER A 15 -16.44 -14.29 17.87
C SER A 15 -15.54 -14.93 16.81
N ALA A 16 -14.45 -15.55 17.26
CA ALA A 16 -13.57 -16.31 16.39
C ALA A 16 -14.36 -17.50 15.82
N ASN A 17 -14.50 -17.58 14.51
CA ASN A 17 -15.02 -18.78 13.85
C ASN A 17 -13.97 -19.90 14.00
N ASP A 18 -14.40 -21.08 14.43
CA ASP A 18 -13.58 -22.27 14.76
C ASP A 18 -12.66 -22.82 13.64
N GLN A 19 -12.64 -22.18 12.45
CA GLN A 19 -11.82 -22.61 11.30
C GLN A 19 -10.56 -21.76 11.08
N GLU A 20 -10.34 -20.70 11.86
CA GLU A 20 -9.24 -19.77 11.65
C GLU A 20 -8.31 -19.70 12.87
N THR A 21 -7.01 -19.96 12.67
CA THR A 21 -5.99 -19.82 13.72
C THR A 21 -5.74 -18.33 13.99
N THR A 22 -6.64 -17.68 14.73
CA THR A 22 -6.50 -16.27 15.09
C THR A 22 -5.52 -16.16 16.26
N SER A 23 -4.29 -15.78 15.95
CA SER A 23 -3.28 -15.35 16.93
C SER A 23 -3.20 -13.82 16.88
N ASN A 24 -2.70 -13.16 17.93
CA ASN A 24 -2.45 -11.71 17.90
C ASN A 24 -1.64 -11.24 16.66
N TRP A 25 -0.93 -12.16 16.02
CA TRP A 25 -0.08 -11.91 14.86
C TRP A 25 -0.65 -12.36 13.52
N VAL A 26 -1.73 -13.15 13.53
CA VAL A 26 -2.35 -13.77 12.36
C VAL A 26 -3.83 -13.43 12.34
N ASN A 27 -4.22 -12.60 11.37
CA ASN A 27 -5.60 -12.24 11.07
C ASN A 27 -5.96 -12.74 9.66
N ARG A 28 -7.25 -12.94 9.40
CA ARG A 28 -7.76 -13.34 8.09
C ARG A 28 -7.35 -12.38 6.97
N ASP A 29 -7.32 -11.09 7.27
CA ASP A 29 -7.02 -10.03 6.30
C ASP A 29 -5.54 -9.93 5.93
N ILE A 30 -4.65 -10.47 6.77
CA ILE A 30 -3.21 -10.50 6.51
C ILE A 30 -2.76 -11.84 5.92
N MET A 31 -3.64 -12.84 5.82
CA MET A 31 -3.28 -14.10 5.18
C MET A 31 -3.07 -13.86 3.67
N PRO A 32 -2.09 -14.53 3.02
CA PRO A 32 -1.93 -14.44 1.57
C PRO A 32 -3.26 -14.73 0.86
N LEU A 33 -3.60 -13.88 -0.12
CA LEU A 33 -4.89 -14.02 -0.79
C LEU A 33 -4.90 -15.29 -1.65
N PRO A 34 -5.92 -16.16 -1.52
CA PRO A 34 -6.06 -17.31 -2.40
C PRO A 34 -6.36 -16.82 -3.83
N SER A 35 -5.80 -17.48 -4.85
CA SER A 35 -5.89 -17.05 -6.26
C SER A 35 -7.33 -16.83 -6.74
N ARG A 36 -8.32 -17.56 -6.18
CA ARG A 36 -9.75 -17.37 -6.49
C ARG A 36 -10.31 -16.00 -6.08
N ARG A 37 -9.69 -15.31 -5.12
CA ARG A 37 -10.09 -13.97 -4.66
C ARG A 37 -9.27 -12.85 -5.32
N CYS A 38 -8.32 -13.18 -6.19
CA CYS A 38 -7.57 -12.19 -6.96
C CYS A 38 -8.42 -11.77 -8.16
N THR A 39 -9.21 -10.71 -8.00
CA THR A 39 -10.10 -10.18 -9.06
C THR A 39 -9.45 -9.09 -9.90
N TRP A 40 -8.21 -8.72 -9.57
CA TRP A 40 -7.51 -7.61 -10.20
C TRP A 40 -6.91 -8.06 -11.53
N ASN A 41 -7.38 -7.46 -12.62
CA ASN A 41 -6.85 -7.68 -13.96
C ASN A 41 -5.84 -6.60 -14.34
N ASP A 42 -5.07 -6.85 -15.40
CA ASP A 42 -4.07 -5.90 -15.91
C ASP A 42 -4.68 -4.53 -16.26
N TRP A 43 -5.94 -4.50 -16.71
CA TRP A 43 -6.67 -3.26 -17.00
C TRP A 43 -7.01 -2.46 -15.74
N ASP A 44 -7.30 -3.15 -14.63
CA ASP A 44 -7.56 -2.50 -13.34
C ASP A 44 -6.29 -1.83 -12.83
N PHE A 45 -5.13 -2.47 -13.03
CA PHE A 45 -3.82 -1.89 -12.73
C PHE A 45 -3.55 -0.62 -13.55
N VAL A 46 -3.75 -0.66 -14.87
CA VAL A 46 -3.56 0.53 -15.72
C VAL A 46 -4.54 1.64 -15.35
N GLY A 47 -5.81 1.31 -15.10
CA GLY A 47 -6.83 2.26 -14.65
C GLY A 47 -6.47 2.93 -13.33
N PHE A 48 -5.97 2.16 -12.36
CA PHE A 48 -5.50 2.68 -11.07
C PHE A 48 -4.37 3.72 -11.24
N TRP A 49 -3.37 3.41 -12.05
CA TRP A 49 -2.26 4.34 -12.31
C TRP A 49 -2.69 5.58 -13.10
N ALA A 50 -3.64 5.43 -14.03
CA ALA A 50 -4.20 6.56 -14.77
C ALA A 50 -4.92 7.55 -13.84
N VAL A 51 -5.71 7.06 -12.88
CA VAL A 51 -6.40 7.91 -11.88
C VAL A 51 -5.39 8.67 -11.02
N ILE A 52 -4.32 8.01 -10.57
CA ILE A 52 -3.25 8.66 -9.80
C ILE A 52 -2.55 9.75 -10.64
N ALA A 53 -2.27 9.47 -11.91
CA ALA A 53 -1.64 10.45 -12.81
C ALA A 53 -2.53 11.68 -13.07
N LEU A 54 -3.85 11.53 -12.99
CA LEU A 54 -4.84 12.61 -13.15
C LEU A 54 -5.09 13.40 -11.85
N SER A 55 -4.39 13.10 -10.76
CA SER A 55 -4.51 13.86 -9.51
C SER A 55 -3.91 15.26 -9.61
N ILE A 56 -4.48 16.20 -8.84
CA ILE A 56 -4.01 17.59 -8.73
C ILE A 56 -2.53 17.64 -8.29
N SER A 57 -2.13 16.75 -7.38
CA SER A 57 -0.75 16.64 -6.90
C SER A 57 0.24 16.38 -8.03
N THR A 58 -0.13 15.56 -9.02
CA THR A 58 0.72 15.32 -10.19
C THR A 58 0.85 16.57 -11.05
N TRP A 59 -0.24 17.34 -11.22
CA TRP A 59 -0.26 18.54 -12.05
C TRP A 59 0.51 19.70 -11.41
N GLN A 60 0.50 19.78 -10.06
CA GLN A 60 1.31 20.74 -9.30
C GLN A 60 2.82 20.55 -9.52
N GLY A 61 3.27 19.30 -9.70
CA GLY A 61 4.67 19.01 -10.06
C GLY A 61 5.11 19.65 -11.38
N CYS A 62 4.21 19.68 -12.38
CA CYS A 62 4.47 20.34 -13.65
C CYS A 62 4.54 21.87 -13.49
N SER A 63 3.61 22.44 -12.71
CA SER A 63 3.54 23.89 -12.48
C SER A 63 4.76 24.44 -11.75
N SER A 64 5.32 23.66 -10.82
CA SER A 64 6.49 24.05 -10.03
C SER A 64 7.75 24.13 -10.89
N LEU A 65 7.93 23.25 -11.88
CA LEU A 65 9.04 23.32 -12.84
C LEU A 65 8.96 24.57 -13.74
N LEU A 66 7.76 24.95 -14.17
CA LEU A 66 7.55 26.21 -14.89
C LEU A 66 7.89 27.42 -14.01
N SER A 67 7.50 27.38 -12.73
CA SER A 67 7.79 28.47 -11.79
C SER A 67 9.29 28.68 -11.52
N ILE A 68 10.13 27.66 -11.74
CA ILE A 68 11.59 27.74 -11.63
C ILE A 68 12.21 28.44 -12.85
N GLY A 69 11.42 28.71 -13.91
CA GLY A 69 11.85 29.43 -15.10
C GLY A 69 12.24 28.54 -16.29
N LEU A 70 11.93 27.24 -16.24
CA LEU A 70 12.17 26.34 -17.37
C LEU A 70 11.14 26.56 -18.49
N ASN A 71 11.59 26.46 -19.73
CA ASN A 71 10.70 26.48 -20.89
C ASN A 71 9.78 25.25 -20.86
N VAL A 72 8.54 25.40 -21.35
CA VAL A 72 7.49 24.36 -21.37
C VAL A 72 8.01 23.05 -21.97
N TRP A 73 8.77 23.14 -23.06
CA TRP A 73 9.37 21.97 -23.71
C TRP A 73 10.41 21.25 -22.84
N GLN A 74 11.28 21.99 -22.15
CA GLN A 74 12.29 21.42 -21.26
C GLN A 74 11.63 20.74 -20.05
N SER A 75 10.64 21.40 -19.47
CA SER A 75 9.85 20.86 -18.36
C SER A 75 9.14 19.57 -18.73
N MET A 76 8.54 19.49 -19.94
CA MET A 76 7.86 18.27 -20.41
C MET A 76 8.84 17.08 -20.51
N VAL A 77 10.03 17.30 -21.09
CA VAL A 77 11.04 16.24 -21.24
C VAL A 77 11.52 15.73 -19.88
N ILE A 78 11.80 16.64 -18.94
CA ILE A 78 12.23 16.28 -17.58
C ILE A 78 11.16 15.46 -16.86
N ILE A 79 9.89 15.84 -16.98
CA ILE A 79 8.77 15.13 -16.36
C ILE A 79 8.63 13.73 -16.93
N ILE A 80 8.76 13.56 -18.25
CA ILE A 80 8.69 12.23 -18.89
C ILE A 80 9.80 11.33 -18.34
N ILE A 81 11.04 11.84 -18.28
CA ILE A 81 12.18 11.08 -17.74
C ILE A 81 11.95 10.72 -16.27
N ALA A 82 11.51 11.68 -15.46
CA ALA A 82 11.21 11.45 -14.05
C ALA A 82 10.11 10.40 -13.86
N LYS A 83 9.03 10.46 -14.64
CA LYS A 83 7.93 9.49 -14.59
C LYS A 83 8.38 8.09 -15.02
N LEU A 84 9.24 7.97 -16.02
CA LEU A 84 9.83 6.68 -16.42
C LEU A 84 10.68 6.08 -15.30
N LEU A 85 11.52 6.88 -14.63
CA LEU A 85 12.31 6.40 -13.50
C LEU A 85 11.43 5.97 -12.31
N MET A 86 10.41 6.77 -11.98
CA MET A 86 9.44 6.43 -10.94
C MET A 86 8.69 5.14 -11.26
N PHE A 87 8.29 4.96 -12.52
CA PHE A 87 7.61 3.75 -12.97
C PHE A 87 8.48 2.50 -12.76
N LEU A 88 9.76 2.54 -13.15
CA LEU A 88 10.68 1.42 -12.96
C LEU A 88 10.81 1.02 -11.49
N ILE A 89 10.98 2.00 -10.60
CA ILE A 89 11.09 1.76 -9.16
C ILE A 89 9.77 1.20 -8.60
N ALA A 90 8.63 1.75 -9.02
CA ALA A 90 7.31 1.30 -8.58
C ALA A 90 7.04 -0.15 -9.00
N VAL A 91 7.38 -0.54 -10.23
CA VAL A 91 7.25 -1.92 -10.70
C VAL A 91 8.17 -2.86 -9.93
N ALA A 92 9.42 -2.45 -9.70
CA ALA A 92 10.37 -3.25 -8.91
C ALA A 92 9.87 -3.48 -7.48
N HIS A 93 9.26 -2.47 -6.85
CA HIS A 93 8.70 -2.59 -5.50
C HIS A 93 7.42 -3.42 -5.47
N GLY A 94 6.55 -3.26 -6.48
CA GLY A 94 5.28 -3.98 -6.59
C GLY A 94 5.42 -5.46 -6.93
N TRP A 95 6.55 -5.87 -7.51
CA TRP A 95 6.76 -7.24 -7.99
C TRP A 95 6.63 -8.30 -6.88
N GLY A 96 7.17 -8.01 -5.68
CA GLY A 96 7.06 -8.91 -4.53
C GLY A 96 5.62 -9.13 -4.07
N GLY A 97 4.81 -8.06 -4.04
CA GLY A 97 3.39 -8.14 -3.69
C GLY A 97 2.58 -8.91 -4.73
N ALA A 98 2.90 -8.74 -6.02
CA ALA A 98 2.20 -9.38 -7.13
C ALA A 98 2.46 -10.90 -7.22
N VAL A 99 3.70 -11.35 -7.04
CA VAL A 99 4.05 -12.79 -7.14
C VAL A 99 3.50 -13.57 -5.94
N TRP A 100 3.74 -13.05 -4.73
CA TRP A 100 3.42 -13.78 -3.51
C TRP A 100 2.01 -13.51 -2.99
N HIS A 101 1.28 -12.56 -3.59
CA HIS A 101 -0.07 -12.15 -3.18
C HIS A 101 -0.11 -11.72 -1.70
N ILE A 102 0.95 -11.00 -1.30
CA ILE A 102 1.20 -10.54 0.06
C ILE A 102 0.95 -9.04 0.15
N GLY A 103 0.19 -8.60 1.16
CA GLY A 103 -0.04 -7.19 1.44
C GLY A 103 1.15 -6.47 2.09
N PHE A 104 1.15 -5.14 1.99
CA PHE A 104 2.18 -4.27 2.58
C PHE A 104 2.51 -4.56 4.07
N PRO A 105 1.55 -4.86 4.96
CA PRO A 105 1.87 -5.12 6.38
C PRO A 105 2.82 -6.29 6.60
N ILE A 106 2.76 -7.33 5.77
CA ILE A 106 3.70 -8.46 5.86
C ILE A 106 5.07 -8.07 5.31
N TYR A 107 5.10 -7.28 4.22
CA TYR A 107 6.33 -6.76 3.64
C TYR A 107 7.11 -5.86 4.64
N CYS A 108 6.39 -5.04 5.41
CA CYS A 108 6.96 -4.27 6.51
C CYS A 108 7.52 -5.17 7.62
N ARG A 109 6.84 -6.25 7.99
CA ARG A 109 7.33 -7.20 9.00
C ARG A 109 8.60 -7.93 8.54
N PHE A 110 8.72 -8.23 7.26
CA PHE A 110 9.94 -8.81 6.69
C PHE A 110 11.13 -7.85 6.79
N THR A 111 10.91 -6.57 6.55
CA THR A 111 11.98 -5.56 6.51
C THR A 111 12.36 -5.03 7.89
N PHE A 112 11.38 -4.71 8.74
CA PHE A 112 11.57 -4.00 10.01
C PHE A 112 11.33 -4.89 11.24
N GLY A 113 10.93 -6.14 11.05
CA GLY A 113 10.54 -7.04 12.14
C GLY A 113 9.13 -6.77 12.68
N ILE A 114 8.69 -7.64 13.60
CA ILE A 114 7.32 -7.65 14.11
C ILE A 114 6.96 -6.36 14.87
N ILE A 115 7.86 -5.87 15.72
CA ILE A 115 7.64 -4.66 16.52
C ILE A 115 7.92 -3.40 15.68
N GLY A 116 8.94 -3.41 14.83
CA GLY A 116 9.30 -2.28 13.96
C GLY A 116 8.22 -1.96 12.91
N SER A 117 7.44 -2.96 12.48
CA SER A 117 6.33 -2.75 11.55
C SER A 117 5.25 -1.80 12.08
N PHE A 118 5.04 -1.72 13.41
CA PHE A 118 4.03 -0.82 13.97
C PHE A 118 4.40 0.65 13.77
N LEU A 119 5.69 1.01 13.83
CA LEU A 119 6.13 2.38 13.60
C LEU A 119 5.84 2.86 12.17
N HIS A 120 5.86 1.92 11.21
CA HIS A 120 5.50 2.22 9.82
C HIS A 120 3.98 2.37 9.66
N LEU A 121 3.19 1.52 10.33
CA LEU A 121 1.72 1.56 10.27
C LEU A 121 1.09 2.74 11.02
N LEU A 122 1.76 3.29 12.04
CA LEU A 122 1.23 4.39 12.86
C LEU A 122 1.51 5.78 12.25
N LYS A 123 2.36 5.85 11.23
CA LYS A 123 2.86 7.12 10.66
C LYS A 123 2.21 7.47 9.31
N GLU A 124 1.39 6.60 8.75
CA GLU A 124 0.45 6.91 7.66
C GLU A 124 -0.88 7.42 8.22
#